data_AF-A0A2U1S1U7-F1
#
_entry.id   AF-A0A2U1S1U7-F1
#
_cell.length_a   1.000
_cell.length_b   1.000
_cell.length_c   1.000
_cell.angle_alpha   90.00
_cell.angle_beta   90.00
_cell.angle_gamma   90.00
#
_symmetry.space_group_name_H-M   'P 1'
#
loop_
_entity.id
_entity.type
_entity.pdbx_description
1 polymer ?
#
loop_
_entity_poly.entity_id
_entity_poly.type
_entity_poly.pdbx_seq_one_letter_code
_entity_poly.pdbx_strand_id
1 'polypeptide(L)'
;MGTQAIVVYVDEEIADLIPEFLENRRRDVEQIKQLVREGKYGELSRLGHTMKGTGGGYGFMEISDIGKAIEEAGARGDREAVTSLCERLETFLAAVMVQVRQPE
;
A
#
# COMPACT_ATOMS: atom_id res chain seq x y z
N MET A 1 -19.39 -12.24 -8.58
CA MET A 1 -18.23 -12.79 -7.85
C MET A 1 -18.10 -12.00 -6.57
N GLY A 2 -18.25 -12.63 -5.41
CA GLY A 2 -18.20 -11.92 -4.13
C GLY A 2 -16.77 -11.45 -3.88
N THR A 3 -16.54 -10.15 -3.90
CA THR A 3 -15.29 -9.56 -3.45
C THR A 3 -15.13 -9.95 -1.98
N GLN A 4 -14.22 -10.87 -1.67
CA GLN A 4 -13.90 -11.19 -0.29
C GLN A 4 -13.35 -9.92 0.34
N ALA A 5 -14.07 -9.38 1.31
CA ALA A 5 -13.62 -8.20 2.02
C ALA A 5 -12.41 -8.57 2.89
N ILE A 6 -11.36 -7.78 2.78
CA ILE A 6 -10.13 -7.98 3.54
C ILE A 6 -10.29 -7.23 4.86
N VAL A 7 -10.57 -7.96 5.95
CA VAL A 7 -10.72 -7.32 7.26
C VAL A 7 -9.35 -7.13 7.91
N VAL A 8 -8.99 -5.88 8.17
CA VAL A 8 -7.79 -5.52 8.93
C VAL A 8 -8.22 -5.02 10.30
N TYR A 9 -7.64 -5.62 11.33
CA TYR A 9 -7.87 -5.25 12.72
C TYR A 9 -6.83 -4.23 13.15
N VAL A 10 -7.27 -3.08 13.63
CA VAL A 10 -6.43 -1.99 14.11
C VAL A 10 -6.72 -1.69 15.58
N ASP A 11 -5.73 -1.20 16.31
CA ASP A 11 -5.92 -0.77 17.69
C ASP A 11 -6.71 0.54 17.75
N GLU A 12 -7.52 0.72 18.79
CA GLU A 12 -8.35 1.92 18.99
C GLU A 12 -7.50 3.20 18.99
N GLU A 13 -6.30 3.14 19.57
CA GLU A 13 -5.37 4.28 19.67
C GLU A 13 -4.93 4.85 18.30
N ILE A 14 -4.98 4.04 17.23
CA ILE A 14 -4.60 4.46 15.87
C ILE A 14 -5.80 4.56 14.92
N ALA A 15 -7.01 4.21 15.39
CA ALA A 15 -8.21 4.10 14.56
C ALA A 15 -8.54 5.42 13.83
N ASP A 16 -8.39 6.56 14.52
CA ASP A 16 -8.62 7.90 13.98
C ASP A 16 -7.64 8.28 12.85
N LEU A 17 -6.46 7.66 12.82
CA LEU A 17 -5.43 7.93 11.81
C LEU A 17 -5.61 7.07 10.55
N ILE A 18 -6.39 5.99 10.63
CA ILE A 18 -6.54 5.02 9.53
C ILE A 18 -7.19 5.63 8.28
N PRO A 19 -8.26 6.46 8.36
CA PRO A 19 -8.85 7.07 7.18
C PRO A 19 -7.83 7.90 6.37
N GLU A 20 -7.04 8.72 7.06
CA GLU A 20 -5.99 9.53 6.43
C GLU A 20 -4.88 8.64 5.86
N PHE A 21 -4.45 7.62 6.61
CA PHE A 21 -3.48 6.64 6.13
C PHE A 21 -3.94 5.99 4.81
N LEU A 22 -5.17 5.49 4.75
CA LEU A 22 -5.72 4.86 3.53
C LEU A 22 -5.86 5.85 2.37
N GLU A 23 -6.22 7.10 2.63
CA GLU A 23 -6.23 8.14 1.60
C GLU A 23 -4.83 8.40 1.04
N ASN A 24 -3.82 8.48 1.92
CA ASN A 24 -2.42 8.63 1.51
C ASN A 24 -1.96 7.45 0.63
N ARG A 25 -2.36 6.21 0.96
CA ARG A 25 -2.05 5.03 0.13
C ARG A 25 -2.73 5.09 -1.25
N ARG A 26 -3.93 5.65 -1.36
CA ARG A 26 -4.59 5.89 -2.66
C ARG A 26 -3.85 6.95 -3.49
N ARG A 27 -3.29 7.97 -2.83
CA ARG A 27 -2.43 8.96 -3.52
C ARG A 27 -1.12 8.33 -4.00
N ASP A 28 -0.55 7.41 -3.21
CA ASP A 28 0.65 6.66 -3.63
C ASP A 28 0.39 5.83 -4.90
N VAL A 29 -0.79 5.21 -5.05
CA VAL A 29 -1.19 4.50 -6.29
C VAL A 29 -1.08 5.41 -7.51
N GLU A 30 -1.66 6.61 -7.43
CA GLU A 30 -1.61 7.58 -8.53
C GLU A 30 -0.18 8.06 -8.81
N GLN A 31 0.62 8.26 -7.74
CA GLN A 31 2.02 8.61 -7.86
C GLN A 31 2.84 7.49 -8.53
N ILE A 32 2.62 6.21 -8.16
CA ILE A 32 3.26 5.05 -8.78
C ILE A 32 2.94 5.02 -10.28
N LYS A 33 1.66 5.16 -10.66
CA LYS A 33 1.23 5.20 -12.06
C LYS A 33 1.91 6.33 -12.84
N GLN A 34 2.09 7.50 -12.22
CA GLN A 34 2.82 8.61 -12.84
C GLN A 34 4.30 8.29 -13.01
N LEU A 35 4.98 7.84 -11.95
CA LEU A 35 6.42 7.54 -12.00
C LEU A 35 6.75 6.42 -12.98
N VAL A 36 5.88 5.42 -13.11
CA VAL A 36 6.00 4.37 -14.14
C VAL A 36 5.94 4.96 -15.55
N ARG A 37 4.98 5.86 -15.81
CA ARG A 37 4.86 6.53 -17.12
C ARG A 37 6.08 7.39 -17.45
N GLU A 38 6.65 8.04 -16.43
CA GLU A 38 7.83 8.89 -16.56
C GLU A 38 9.16 8.12 -16.52
N GLY A 39 9.14 6.79 -16.31
CA GLY A 39 10.35 5.96 -16.20
C GLY A 39 11.24 6.30 -15.00
N LYS A 40 10.68 6.90 -13.94
CA LYS A 40 11.41 7.35 -12.75
C LYS A 40 11.56 6.23 -11.71
N TYR A 41 12.29 5.17 -12.06
CA TYR A 41 12.40 3.97 -11.23
C TYR A 41 13.14 4.18 -9.89
N GLY A 42 14.07 5.13 -9.81
CA GLY A 42 14.71 5.49 -8.54
C GLY A 42 13.74 6.11 -7.53
N GLU A 43 12.76 6.88 -8.01
CA GLU A 43 11.69 7.45 -7.17
C GLU A 43 10.70 6.36 -6.74
N LEU A 44 10.37 5.41 -7.62
CA LEU A 44 9.56 4.24 -7.29
C LEU A 44 10.19 3.41 -6.17
N SER A 45 11.52 3.22 -6.22
CA SER A 45 12.24 2.48 -5.18
C SER A 45 12.11 3.16 -3.81
N ARG A 46 12.30 4.49 -3.77
CA ARG A 46 12.13 5.30 -2.53
C ARG A 46 10.70 5.27 -2.01
N LEU A 47 9.72 5.41 -2.88
CA LEU A 47 8.31 5.36 -2.50
C LEU A 47 7.94 3.99 -1.90
N GLY A 48 8.39 2.91 -2.53
CA GLY A 48 8.25 1.55 -2.01
C GLY A 48 8.87 1.38 -0.62
N HIS A 49 10.07 1.93 -0.41
CA HIS A 49 10.74 1.90 0.90
C HIS A 49 9.91 2.61 1.99
N THR A 50 9.34 3.78 1.69
CA THR A 50 8.47 4.52 2.61
C THR A 50 7.18 3.76 2.91
N MET A 51 6.53 3.18 1.89
CA MET A 51 5.33 2.37 2.08
C MET A 51 5.61 1.12 2.93
N LYS A 52 6.75 0.46 2.69
CA LYS A 52 7.23 -0.68 3.48
C LYS A 52 7.30 -0.34 4.96
N GLY A 53 7.88 0.80 5.31
CA GLY A 53 8.05 1.23 6.70
C GLY A 53 6.76 1.66 7.38
N THR A 54 5.78 2.18 6.63
CA THR A 54 4.54 2.71 7.20
C THR A 54 3.45 1.65 7.37
N GLY A 55 3.33 0.66 6.47
CA GLY A 55 2.28 -0.37 6.54
C GLY A 55 2.20 -1.11 7.88
N GLY A 56 3.34 -1.62 8.36
CA GLY A 56 3.42 -2.40 9.60
C GLY A 56 3.07 -1.60 10.84
N GLY A 57 3.40 -0.29 10.87
CA GLY A 57 3.08 0.59 11.99
C GLY A 57 1.58 0.81 12.21
N TYR A 58 0.78 0.63 11.16
CA TYR A 58 -0.68 0.77 11.20
C TYR A 58 -1.43 -0.58 11.15
N GLY A 59 -0.72 -1.71 11.21
CA GLY A 59 -1.33 -3.06 11.13
C GLY A 59 -1.59 -3.56 9.70
N PHE A 60 -1.12 -2.87 8.67
CA PHE A 60 -1.32 -3.23 7.26
C PHE A 60 -0.09 -3.94 6.68
N MET A 61 0.12 -5.20 7.08
CA MET A 61 1.25 -6.01 6.61
C MET A 61 1.28 -6.16 5.08
N GLU A 62 0.12 -6.31 4.44
CA GLU A 62 0.03 -6.40 2.98
C GLU A 62 0.57 -5.13 2.27
N ILE A 63 0.35 -3.94 2.85
CA ILE A 63 0.91 -2.70 2.32
C ILE A 63 2.43 -2.69 2.48
N SER A 64 2.94 -3.20 3.61
CA SER A 64 4.38 -3.31 3.81
C SER A 64 5.04 -4.26 2.81
N ASP A 65 4.41 -5.41 2.53
CA ASP A 65 4.92 -6.40 1.58
C ASP A 65 4.88 -5.88 0.15
N ILE A 66 3.79 -5.21 -0.26
CA ILE A 66 3.70 -4.53 -1.55
C ILE A 66 4.77 -3.43 -1.66
N GLY A 67 4.95 -2.62 -0.61
CA GLY A 67 5.97 -1.56 -0.59
C GLY A 67 7.37 -2.11 -0.80
N LYS A 68 7.73 -3.21 -0.11
CA LYS A 68 9.01 -3.90 -0.31
C LYS A 68 9.17 -4.41 -1.75
N ALA A 69 8.14 -5.01 -2.31
CA ALA A 69 8.20 -5.50 -3.68
C ALA A 69 8.37 -4.36 -4.71
N ILE A 70 7.72 -3.21 -4.48
CA ILE A 70 7.88 -2.00 -5.31
C ILE A 70 9.30 -1.43 -5.16
N GLU A 71 9.85 -1.40 -3.94
CA GLU A 71 11.22 -0.96 -3.68
C GLU A 71 12.22 -1.74 -4.53
N GLU A 72 12.10 -3.06 -4.51
CA GLU A 72 12.96 -3.99 -5.25
C GLU A 72 12.74 -3.90 -6.78
N ALA A 73 11.48 -3.84 -7.23
CA ALA A 73 11.16 -3.73 -8.66
C ALA A 73 11.63 -2.38 -9.24
N GLY A 74 11.47 -1.29 -8.49
CA GLY A 74 12.02 0.02 -8.83
C GLY A 74 13.54 0.01 -8.91
N ALA A 75 14.24 -0.66 -7.99
CA ALA A 75 15.69 -0.79 -8.05
C ALA A 75 16.17 -1.56 -9.30
N ARG A 76 15.36 -2.51 -9.79
CA ARG A 76 15.64 -3.28 -11.02
C ARG A 76 15.18 -2.59 -12.31
N GLY A 77 14.40 -1.50 -12.22
CA GLY A 77 13.75 -0.87 -13.38
C GLY A 77 12.67 -1.74 -14.02
N ASP A 78 12.08 -2.64 -13.26
CA ASP A 78 11.10 -3.63 -13.74
C ASP A 78 9.70 -3.01 -13.79
N ARG A 79 9.36 -2.43 -14.94
CA ARG A 79 8.09 -1.77 -15.17
C ARG A 79 6.89 -2.70 -14.97
N GLU A 80 6.95 -3.91 -15.51
CA GLU A 80 5.84 -4.86 -15.46
C GLU A 80 5.55 -5.28 -14.02
N ALA A 81 6.60 -5.57 -13.24
CA ALA A 81 6.46 -5.88 -11.84
C ALA A 81 5.86 -4.71 -11.04
N VAL A 82 6.34 -3.48 -11.24
CA VAL A 82 5.77 -2.29 -10.55
C VAL A 82 4.30 -2.08 -10.93
N THR A 83 3.94 -2.22 -12.20
CA THR A 83 2.54 -2.08 -12.63
C THR A 83 1.64 -3.14 -11.98
N SER A 84 2.05 -4.41 -11.96
CA SER A 84 1.27 -5.48 -11.30
C SER A 84 1.13 -5.24 -9.79
N LEU A 85 2.18 -4.77 -9.13
CA LEU A 85 2.14 -4.44 -7.70
C LEU A 85 1.24 -3.24 -7.40
N CYS A 86 1.19 -2.25 -8.30
CA CYS A 86 0.29 -1.11 -8.21
C CYS A 86 -1.18 -1.55 -8.30
N GLU A 87 -1.52 -2.45 -9.22
CA GLU A 87 -2.86 -3.02 -9.35
C GLU A 87 -3.26 -3.83 -8.11
N ARG A 88 -2.31 -4.60 -7.55
CA ARG A 88 -2.51 -5.34 -6.30
C ARG A 88 -2.78 -4.39 -5.12
N LEU A 89 -2.07 -3.27 -5.03
CA LEU A 89 -2.32 -2.24 -4.03
C LEU A 89 -3.72 -1.62 -4.19
N GLU A 90 -4.09 -1.25 -5.40
CA GLU A 90 -5.41 -0.68 -5.70
C GLU A 90 -6.54 -1.64 -5.31
N THR A 91 -6.40 -2.92 -5.67
CA THR A 91 -7.34 -3.99 -5.33
C THR A 91 -7.46 -4.16 -3.80
N PHE A 92 -6.33 -4.17 -3.09
CA PHE A 92 -6.32 -4.25 -1.64
C PHE A 92 -7.06 -3.06 -1.01
N LEU A 93 -6.75 -1.83 -1.43
CA LEU A 93 -7.37 -0.61 -0.90
C LEU A 93 -8.87 -0.49 -1.21
N ALA A 94 -9.35 -1.16 -2.26
CA ALA A 94 -10.77 -1.24 -2.61
C ALA A 94 -11.53 -2.29 -1.79
N ALA A 95 -10.85 -3.36 -1.37
CA ALA A 95 -11.46 -4.48 -0.64
C ALA A 95 -11.26 -4.41 0.89
N VAL A 96 -10.35 -3.56 1.36
CA VAL A 96 -10.00 -3.47 2.78
C VAL A 96 -11.13 -2.83 3.60
N MET A 97 -11.54 -3.55 4.65
CA MET A 97 -12.45 -3.07 5.67
C MET A 97 -11.71 -3.04 7.00
N VAL A 98 -11.75 -1.89 7.66
CA VAL A 98 -11.06 -1.68 8.93
C VAL A 98 -12.03 -1.99 10.07
N GLN A 99 -11.61 -2.83 11.01
CA GLN A 99 -12.32 -3.06 12.27
C GLN A 99 -11.42 -2.70 13.44
N VAL A 100 -11.94 -1.90 14.36
CA VAL A 100 -11.23 -1.55 15.59
C VAL A 100 -11.32 -2.75 16.53
N ARG A 101 -10.18 -3.23 17.04
CA ARG A 101 -10.18 -4.18 18.15
C ARG A 101 -10.63 -3.44 19.41
N GLN A 102 -11.81 -3.77 19.90
CA GLN A 102 -12.21 -3.34 21.23
C GLN A 102 -11.45 -4.19 22.26
N PRO A 103 -10.79 -3.58 23.26
CA PRO A 103 -10.28 -4.34 24.39
C PRO A 103 -11.48 -4.94 25.16
N GLU A 104 -11.36 -6.22 25.49
CA GLU A 104 -12.29 -6.98 26.34
C GLU A 104 -12.27 -6.51 27.80
#